data_AF-A0A7W8IUY0-F1
#
_entry.id   AF-A0A7W8IUY0-F1
#
_cell.length_a   1.000
_cell.length_b   1.000
_cell.length_c   1.000
_cell.angle_alpha   90.00
_cell.angle_beta   90.00
_cell.angle_gamma   90.00
#
_symmetry.space_group_name_H-M   'P 1'
#
loop_
_entity.id
_entity.type
_entity.pdbx_description
1 polymer ?
#
loop_
_entity_poly.entity_id
_entity_poly.type
_entity_poly.pdbx_seq_one_letter_code
_entity_poly.pdbx_strand_id
1 'polypeptide(L)'
;MERLWTKPFFLMTVATLFLFTAFYMLYPTLPLFIKQIGGNEAHVGWATGVLCFLLLCFARSSARCRLRFPSFCSVSLENVC
;
A
#
# COMPACT_ATOMS: atom_id res chain seq x y z
N MET A 1 -3.35 -31.09 -18.11
CA MET A 1 -3.64 -29.66 -17.87
C MET A 1 -4.65 -29.56 -16.74
N GLU A 2 -4.16 -29.27 -15.54
CA GLU A 2 -4.96 -29.11 -14.33
C GLU A 2 -5.62 -27.72 -14.37
N ARG A 3 -6.88 -27.58 -13.97
CA ARG A 3 -7.62 -26.31 -14.08
C ARG A 3 -6.93 -25.20 -13.26
N LEU A 4 -6.36 -24.19 -13.92
CA LEU A 4 -5.84 -22.96 -13.29
C LEU A 4 -6.92 -22.17 -12.52
N TRP A 5 -8.20 -22.43 -12.80
CA TRP A 5 -9.32 -21.72 -12.20
C TRP A 5 -9.74 -22.34 -10.87
N THR A 6 -8.79 -22.42 -9.95
CA THR A 6 -9.04 -22.74 -8.55
C THR A 6 -9.57 -21.47 -7.87
N LYS A 7 -10.68 -21.57 -7.13
CA LYS A 7 -11.24 -20.47 -6.32
C LYS A 7 -10.20 -19.63 -5.55
N PRO A 8 -9.16 -20.21 -4.93
CA PRO A 8 -8.13 -19.41 -4.26
C PRO A 8 -7.32 -18.50 -5.20
N PHE A 9 -7.10 -18.90 -6.47
CA PHE A 9 -6.32 -18.09 -7.41
C PHE A 9 -7.04 -16.76 -7.72
N PHE A 10 -8.34 -16.83 -8.02
CA PHE A 10 -9.15 -15.65 -8.28
C PHE A 10 -9.25 -14.72 -7.07
N LEU A 11 -9.43 -15.28 -5.86
CA LEU A 11 -9.47 -14.51 -4.62
C LEU A 11 -8.15 -13.78 -4.36
N MET A 12 -7.01 -14.43 -4.57
CA MET A 12 -5.70 -13.79 -4.40
C MET A 12 -5.49 -12.66 -5.42
N THR A 13 -5.86 -12.88 -6.68
CA THR A 13 -5.77 -11.84 -7.72
C THR A 13 -6.64 -10.63 -7.40
N VAL A 14 -7.90 -10.83 -7.01
CA VAL A 14 -8.82 -9.73 -6.69
C VAL A 14 -8.38 -9.01 -5.40
N ALA A 15 -7.94 -9.74 -4.38
CA ALA A 15 -7.43 -9.14 -3.14
C ALA A 15 -6.23 -8.24 -3.42
N THR A 16 -5.26 -8.72 -4.21
CA THR A 16 -4.09 -7.95 -4.61
C THR A 16 -4.47 -6.75 -5.48
N LEU A 17 -5.42 -6.90 -6.41
CA LEU A 17 -5.90 -5.80 -7.25
C LEU A 17 -6.55 -4.69 -6.41
N PHE A 18 -7.49 -5.05 -5.53
CA PHE A 18 -8.21 -4.09 -4.70
C PHE A 18 -7.27 -3.38 -3.71
N LEU A 19 -6.31 -4.11 -3.14
CA LEU A 19 -5.30 -3.56 -2.25
C LEU A 19 -4.50 -2.45 -2.95
N PHE A 20 -4.02 -2.67 -4.18
CA PHE A 20 -3.29 -1.65 -4.93
C PHE A 20 -4.16 -0.43 -5.21
N THR A 21 -5.36 -0.64 -5.75
CA THR A 21 -6.28 0.46 -6.06
C THR A 21 -6.60 1.32 -4.84
N ALA A 22 -6.84 0.70 -3.68
CA ALA A 22 -7.13 1.42 -2.45
C ALA A 22 -5.94 2.26 -1.97
N PHE A 23 -4.71 1.73 -2.02
CA PHE A 23 -3.52 2.49 -1.61
C PHE A 23 -3.23 3.69 -2.51
N TYR A 24 -3.39 3.55 -3.83
CA TYR A 24 -3.17 4.66 -4.78
C TYR A 24 -4.14 5.82 -4.59
N MET A 25 -5.38 5.55 -4.16
CA MET A 25 -6.36 6.60 -3.88
C MET A 25 -6.23 7.12 -2.46
N LEU A 26 -5.92 6.28 -1.48
CA LEU A 26 -5.80 6.69 -0.08
C LEU A 26 -4.60 7.61 0.15
N TYR A 27 -3.46 7.32 -0.50
CA TYR A 27 -2.23 8.11 -0.37
C TYR A 27 -2.42 9.60 -0.71
N PRO A 28 -3.07 9.98 -1.84
CA PRO A 28 -3.36 11.38 -2.18
C PRO A 28 -4.64 11.95 -1.54
N THR A 29 -5.63 11.13 -1.16
CA THR A 29 -6.91 11.66 -0.63
C THR A 29 -6.85 12.05 0.84
N LEU A 30 -5.96 11.42 1.62
CA LEU A 30 -5.79 11.71 3.04
C LEU A 30 -5.45 13.19 3.34
N PRO A 31 -4.49 13.84 2.67
CA PRO A 31 -4.22 15.26 2.88
C PRO A 31 -5.38 16.17 2.42
N LEU A 32 -6.11 15.76 1.37
CA LEU A 32 -7.25 16.52 0.85
C LEU A 32 -8.43 16.51 1.84
N PHE A 33 -8.69 15.37 2.48
CA PHE A 33 -9.79 15.21 3.44
C PHE A 33 -9.58 16.07 4.69
N ILE A 34 -8.33 16.19 5.16
CA ILE A 34 -7.98 17.00 6.34
C ILE A 34 -8.14 18.50 6.06
N LYS A 35 -7.86 18.94 4.82
CA LYS A 35 -8.10 20.32 4.39
C LYS A 35 -9.59 20.66 4.33
N GLN A 36 -10.44 19.72 3.92
CA GLN A 36 -11.89 19.93 3.80
C GLN A 36 -12.60 19.99 5.17
N ILE A 37 -12.07 19.31 6.19
CA ILE A 37 -12.63 19.33 7.56
C ILE A 37 -12.19 20.58 8.36
N GLY A 38 -11.41 21.50 7.75
CA GLY A 38 -10.92 22.71 8.43
C GLY A 38 -9.70 22.45 9.32
N GLY A 39 -8.96 21.37 9.07
CA GLY A 39 -7.75 21.02 9.82
C GLY A 39 -6.60 21.99 9.57
N ASN A 40 -5.98 22.47 10.65
CA ASN A 40 -4.77 23.29 10.64
C ASN A 40 -3.68 22.66 9.75
N GLU A 41 -2.91 23.47 9.02
CA GLU A 41 -1.86 23.03 8.09
C GLU A 41 -0.81 22.09 8.71
N ALA A 42 -0.57 22.22 10.02
CA ALA A 42 0.29 21.32 10.78
C ALA A 42 -0.24 19.87 10.81
N HIS A 43 -1.55 19.64 10.93
CA HIS A 43 -2.13 18.29 10.98
C HIS A 43 -1.93 17.52 9.67
N VAL A 44 -1.93 18.23 8.54
CA VAL A 44 -1.66 17.64 7.22
C VAL A 44 -0.22 17.14 7.16
N GLY A 45 0.75 17.94 7.64
CA GLY A 45 2.15 17.56 7.70
C GLY A 45 2.40 16.34 8.59
N TRP A 46 1.75 16.27 9.76
CA TRP A 46 1.83 15.09 10.64
C TRP A 46 1.23 13.83 10.00
N ALA A 47 0.07 13.94 9.36
CA ALA A 47 -0.56 12.80 8.69
C ALA A 47 0.30 12.25 7.53
N THR A 48 0.81 13.14 6.66
CA THR A 48 1.70 12.75 5.57
C THR A 48 3.04 12.21 6.08
N GLY A 49 3.59 12.79 7.15
CA GLY A 49 4.83 12.31 7.78
C GLY A 49 4.71 10.90 8.39
N VAL A 50 3.63 10.63 9.11
CA VAL A 50 3.37 9.30 9.70
C VAL A 50 3.12 8.26 8.60
N LEU A 51 2.40 8.61 7.53
CA LEU A 51 2.22 7.72 6.37
C LEU A 51 3.55 7.36 5.71
N CYS A 52 4.42 8.34 5.45
CA CYS A 52 5.75 8.10 4.91
C CYS A 52 6.62 7.26 5.86
N PHE A 53 6.57 7.51 7.17
CA PHE A 53 7.31 6.73 8.15
C PHE A 53 6.84 5.27 8.21
N LEU A 54 5.53 5.03 8.20
CA LEU A 54 4.94 3.68 8.15
C LEU A 54 5.38 2.92 6.89
N LEU A 55 5.36 3.58 5.72
CA LEU A 55 5.83 2.99 4.47
C LEU A 55 7.32 2.66 4.51
N LEU A 56 8.15 3.56 5.02
CA LEU A 56 9.60 3.35 5.19
C LEU A 56 9.89 2.20 6.18
N CYS A 57 9.20 2.16 7.31
CA CYS A 57 9.31 1.07 8.29
C CYS A 57 8.87 -0.27 7.69
N PHE A 58 7.78 -0.30 6.93
CA PHE A 58 7.30 -1.50 6.26
C PHE A 58 8.28 -1.97 5.18
N ALA A 59 8.77 -1.06 4.34
CA ALA A 59 9.79 -1.36 3.33
C ALA A 59 11.10 -1.89 3.94
N ARG A 60 11.51 -1.35 5.10
CA ARG A 60 12.66 -1.86 5.88
C ARG A 60 12.40 -3.27 6.44
N SER A 61 11.18 -3.55 6.90
CA SER A 61 10.78 -4.87 7.42
C SER A 61 10.73 -5.92 6.30
N SER A 62 10.19 -5.57 5.13
CA SER A 62 10.14 -6.44 3.96
C SER A 62 11.53 -6.79 3.40
N ALA A 63 12.53 -5.91 3.56
CA ALA A 63 13.93 -6.22 3.22
C ALA A 63 14.55 -7.31 4.12
N ARG A 64 14.04 -7.49 5.35
CA ARG A 64 14.49 -8.51 6.31
C ARG A 64 13.73 -9.84 6.17
N CYS A 65 12.54 -9.82 5.57
CA CYS A 65 11.69 -10.98 5.29
C CYS A 65 11.77 -11.50 3.82
N ARG A 66 12.90 -11.33 3.14
CA ARG A 66 13.14 -11.81 1.76
C ARG A 66 13.35 -13.34 1.65
N LEU A 67 12.81 -14.13 2.58
CA LEU A 67 12.95 -15.60 2.61
C LEU A 67 11.61 -16.36 2.67
N ARG A 68 10.44 -15.68 2.68
CA ARG A 68 9.14 -16.37 2.88
C ARG A 68 8.04 -16.08 1.86
N PHE A 69 7.99 -14.93 1.18
CA PHE A 69 6.92 -14.61 0.23
C PHE A 69 7.41 -13.76 -0.97
N PRO A 70 7.53 -14.35 -2.18
CA PRO A 70 8.01 -13.64 -3.37
C PRO A 70 6.98 -12.68 -3.98
N SER A 71 5.67 -12.88 -3.77
CA SER A 71 4.61 -12.13 -4.48
C SER A 71 4.44 -10.67 -4.05
N PHE A 72 4.83 -10.32 -2.81
CA PHE A 72 4.73 -8.95 -2.28
C PHE A 72 5.91 -8.06 -2.67
N CYS A 73 7.04 -8.65 -3.10
CA CYS A 73 8.29 -7.92 -3.31
C CYS A 73 8.28 -7.08 -4.61
N SER A 74 7.49 -7.49 -5.62
CA SER A 74 7.51 -6.82 -6.93
C SER A 74 6.78 -5.47 -6.94
N VAL A 75 5.74 -5.28 -6.10
CA VAL A 75 4.86 -4.10 -6.27
C VAL A 75 5.25 -2.90 -5.42
N SER A 76 6.14 -3.08 -4.45
CA SER A 76 6.64 -1.96 -3.63
C SER A 76 7.76 -1.17 -4.30
N LEU A 77 8.41 -1.68 -5.36
CA LEU A 77 9.60 -1.07 -5.94
C LEU A 77 9.34 -0.13 -7.13
N GLU A 78 8.17 -0.21 -7.77
CA GLU A 78 7.90 0.53 -9.01
C GLU A 78 7.38 1.96 -8.80
N ASN A 79 7.02 2.36 -7.56
CA ASN A 79 6.45 3.69 -7.28
C ASN A 79 7.08 4.39 -6.05
N VAL A 80 8.29 3.97 -5.65
CA VAL A 80 9.11 4.67 -4.65
C VAL A 80 10.49 4.99 -5.28
N CYS A 81 10.46 5.69 -6.41
CA CYS A 81 11.53 6.51 -6.95
C CYS A 81 10.91 7.63 -7.79
#